data_AF-A0AAW4GCP3-F1
#
_entry.id   AF-A0AAW4GCP3-F1
#
_cell.length_a   1.000
_cell.length_b   1.000
_cell.length_c   1.000
_cell.angle_alpha   90.00
_cell.angle_beta   90.00
_cell.angle_gamma   90.00
#
_symmetry.space_group_name_H-M   'P 1'
#
loop_
_entity.id
_entity.type
_entity.pdbx_description
1 polymer ?
#
loop_
_entity_poly.entity_id
_entity_poly.type
_entity_poly.pdbx_seq_one_letter_code
_entity_poly.pdbx_strand_id
1 'polypeptide(L)'
;GRSVYGIGGNEASALLMGLKVAAVKVGVYTISGFCAALAGLLFSFYALSGYSLNAVGMELDAIAAVVIGGTLLTGGRGYVLGSLVGVLILGAIQTFIAFDGTLSSWWTRITIGVLLLVFVLAQRLLTARKR
;
A
#
# COMPACT_ATOMS: atom_id res chain seq x y z
N GLY A 1 -5.56 -15.48 -8.59
CA GLY A 1 -5.67 -14.11 -9.16
C GLY A 1 -7.11 -13.64 -9.25
N ARG A 2 -7.88 -14.10 -10.24
CA ARG A 2 -9.24 -13.58 -10.53
C ARG A 2 -10.24 -13.70 -9.37
N SER A 3 -10.14 -14.73 -8.54
CA SER A 3 -10.94 -14.87 -7.31
C SER A 3 -10.68 -13.74 -6.30
N VAL A 4 -9.44 -13.23 -6.21
CA VAL A 4 -9.08 -12.12 -5.32
C VAL A 4 -9.69 -10.81 -5.81
N TYR A 5 -9.64 -10.55 -7.13
CA TYR A 5 -10.30 -9.39 -7.73
C TYR A 5 -11.83 -9.46 -7.60
N GLY A 6 -12.43 -10.64 -7.76
CA GLY A 6 -13.87 -10.85 -7.59
C GLY A 6 -14.33 -10.56 -6.15
N ILE A 7 -13.59 -11.06 -5.16
CA ILE A 7 -13.89 -10.81 -3.74
C ILE A 7 -13.70 -9.33 -3.40
N GLY A 8 -12.66 -8.68 -3.91
CA GLY A 8 -12.38 -7.26 -3.66
C GLY A 8 -13.41 -6.30 -4.28
N GLY A 9 -14.19 -6.72 -5.27
CA GLY A 9 -15.26 -5.91 -5.85
C GLY A 9 -16.55 -5.95 -5.02
N ASN A 10 -17.03 -7.15 -4.69
CA ASN A 10 -18.12 -7.34 -3.74
C ASN A 10 -18.07 -8.76 -3.16
N GLU A 11 -17.83 -8.84 -1.85
CA GLU A 11 -17.72 -10.13 -1.14
C GLU A 11 -19.03 -10.93 -1.20
N ALA A 12 -20.17 -10.27 -1.02
CA ALA A 12 -21.47 -10.94 -1.02
C ALA A 12 -21.78 -11.57 -2.38
N SER A 13 -21.50 -10.85 -3.47
CA SER A 13 -21.64 -11.39 -4.83
C SER A 13 -20.68 -12.54 -5.09
N ALA A 14 -19.44 -12.45 -4.60
CA ALA A 14 -18.45 -13.52 -4.75
C ALA A 14 -18.90 -14.81 -4.05
N LEU A 15 -19.49 -14.71 -2.86
CA LEU A 15 -20.04 -15.84 -2.12
C LEU A 15 -21.20 -16.51 -2.90
N LEU A 16 -22.12 -15.70 -3.44
CA LEU A 16 -23.26 -16.20 -4.23
C LEU A 16 -22.81 -16.87 -5.55
N MET A 17 -21.65 -16.49 -6.10
CA MET A 17 -21.04 -17.15 -7.26
C MET A 17 -20.26 -18.43 -6.89
N GLY A 18 -20.35 -18.91 -5.65
CA GLY A 18 -19.71 -20.16 -5.20
C GLY A 18 -18.20 -20.04 -4.95
N LEU A 19 -17.64 -18.83 -4.86
CA LEU A 19 -16.23 -18.65 -4.50
C LEU A 19 -16.02 -18.98 -3.02
N LYS A 20 -14.95 -19.72 -2.73
CA LYS A 20 -14.50 -20.01 -1.35
C LYS A 20 -13.83 -18.77 -0.74
N VAL A 21 -14.64 -17.77 -0.39
CA VAL A 21 -14.21 -16.47 0.11
C VAL A 21 -13.26 -16.59 1.31
N ALA A 22 -13.60 -17.43 2.29
CA ALA A 22 -12.78 -17.62 3.49
C ALA A 22 -11.38 -18.18 3.16
N ALA A 23 -11.30 -19.22 2.33
CA ALA A 23 -10.02 -19.83 1.96
C ALA A 23 -9.13 -18.86 1.16
N VAL A 24 -9.72 -18.08 0.24
CA VAL A 24 -8.99 -17.07 -0.52
C VAL A 24 -8.50 -15.94 0.39
N LYS A 25 -9.33 -15.46 1.33
CA LYS A 25 -8.91 -14.44 2.31
C LYS A 25 -7.75 -14.93 3.17
N VAL A 26 -7.85 -16.14 3.73
CA VAL A 26 -6.76 -16.74 4.51
C VAL A 26 -5.48 -16.75 3.69
N GLY A 27 -5.50 -17.29 2.46
CA GLY A 27 -4.33 -17.35 1.60
C GLY A 27 -3.71 -15.98 1.31
N VAL A 28 -4.52 -14.94 1.06
CA VAL A 28 -4.01 -13.57 0.83
C VAL A 28 -3.33 -13.01 2.09
N TYR A 29 -3.95 -13.17 3.25
CA TYR A 29 -3.36 -12.72 4.52
C TYR A 29 -2.11 -13.52 4.89
N THR A 30 -2.04 -14.82 4.57
CA THR A 30 -0.83 -15.63 4.81
C THR A 30 0.35 -15.12 3.97
N ILE A 31 0.11 -14.82 2.68
CA ILE A 31 1.15 -14.23 1.81
C ILE A 31 1.58 -12.86 2.32
N SER A 32 0.61 -12.01 2.71
CA SER A 32 0.91 -10.69 3.27
C SER A 32 1.75 -10.79 4.56
N GLY A 33 1.40 -11.71 5.47
CA GLY A 33 2.13 -11.94 6.70
C GLY A 33 3.54 -12.49 6.45
N PHE A 34 3.69 -13.39 5.47
CA PHE A 34 4.99 -13.89 5.05
C PHE A 34 5.88 -12.78 4.47
N CYS A 35 5.34 -11.92 3.62
CA CYS A 35 6.05 -10.75 3.09
C CYS A 35 6.43 -9.75 4.20
N ALA A 36 5.54 -9.49 5.15
CA ALA A 36 5.82 -8.62 6.29
C ALA A 36 6.93 -9.20 7.21
N ALA A 37 6.91 -10.51 7.45
CA ALA A 37 7.97 -11.19 8.22
C ALA A 37 9.32 -11.11 7.50
N LEU A 38 9.36 -11.35 6.19
CA LEU A 38 10.57 -11.18 5.38
C LEU A 38 11.08 -9.74 5.40
N ALA A 39 10.20 -8.76 5.22
CA ALA A 39 10.55 -7.34 5.27
C ALA A 39 11.11 -6.95 6.64
N GLY A 40 10.50 -7.41 7.74
CA GLY A 40 10.98 -7.18 9.10
C GLY A 40 12.35 -7.81 9.38
N LEU A 41 12.60 -9.01 8.84
CA LEU A 41 13.90 -9.69 8.96
C LEU A 41 15.00 -8.94 8.19
N LEU A 42 14.72 -8.55 6.94
CA LEU A 42 15.63 -7.72 6.14
C LEU A 42 15.90 -6.36 6.80
N PHE A 43 14.85 -5.74 7.35
CA PHE A 43 14.97 -4.47 8.07
C PHE A 43 15.85 -4.61 9.32
N SER A 44 15.71 -5.71 10.05
CA SER A 44 16.52 -6.00 11.24
C SER A 44 18.01 -6.14 10.91
N PHE A 45 18.32 -6.79 9.77
CA PHE A 45 19.69 -6.87 9.27
C PHE A 45 20.22 -5.52 8.78
N TYR A 46 19.38 -4.68 8.17
CA TYR A 46 19.76 -3.35 7.71
C TYR A 46 20.02 -2.38 8.87
N ALA A 47 19.15 -2.37 9.88
CA ALA A 47 19.23 -1.41 10.98
C ALA A 47 20.30 -1.76 12.03
N LEU A 48 20.78 -3.02 12.08
CA LEU A 48 21.67 -3.60 13.10
C LEU A 48 21.25 -3.32 14.56
N SER A 49 20.05 -2.78 14.77
CA SER A 49 19.52 -2.32 16.05
C SER A 49 18.00 -2.46 16.06
N GLY A 50 17.45 -2.90 17.18
CA GLY A 50 16.01 -3.09 17.38
C GLY A 50 15.25 -1.79 17.68
N TYR A 51 15.56 -0.69 16.99
CA TYR A 51 14.90 0.59 17.24
C TYR A 51 13.56 0.67 16.49
N SER A 52 12.49 0.28 17.19
CA SER A 52 11.12 0.20 16.65
C SER A 52 10.56 1.54 16.15
N LEU A 53 11.08 2.66 16.64
CA LEU A 53 10.61 3.99 16.23
C LEU A 53 10.84 4.25 14.72
N ASN A 54 11.84 3.61 14.13
CA ASN A 54 12.11 3.70 12.70
C ASN A 54 11.03 3.00 11.86
N ALA A 55 10.32 2.03 12.43
CA ALA A 55 9.21 1.35 11.77
C ALA A 55 7.87 2.10 11.88
N VAL A 56 7.77 3.07 12.79
CA VAL A 56 6.57 3.88 12.94
C VAL A 56 6.38 4.75 11.71
N GLY A 57 5.33 4.46 10.93
CA GLY A 57 4.98 5.17 9.70
C GLY A 57 5.27 4.39 8.42
N MET A 58 6.02 3.27 8.47
CA MET A 58 6.25 2.44 7.28
C MET A 58 4.95 1.85 6.70
N GLU A 59 3.95 1.61 7.54
CA GLU A 59 2.61 1.21 7.10
C GLU A 59 1.97 2.26 6.18
N LEU A 60 2.11 3.55 6.53
CA LEU A 60 1.57 4.65 5.75
C LEU A 60 2.30 4.78 4.41
N ASP A 61 3.62 4.63 4.42
CA ASP A 61 4.46 4.66 3.21
C ASP A 61 4.12 3.49 2.28
N ALA A 62 3.89 2.30 2.83
CA ALA A 62 3.48 1.13 2.07
C ALA A 62 2.11 1.34 1.40
N ILE A 63 1.13 1.90 2.13
CA ILE A 63 -0.17 2.26 1.57
C ILE A 63 -0.01 3.33 0.49
N ALA A 64 0.77 4.39 0.75
CA ALA A 64 0.98 5.48 -0.20
C ALA A 64 1.60 4.98 -1.51
N ALA A 65 2.67 4.18 -1.46
CA ALA A 65 3.32 3.62 -2.64
C ALA A 65 2.35 2.81 -3.51
N VAL A 66 1.57 1.93 -2.89
CA VAL A 66 0.65 1.03 -3.59
C VAL A 66 -0.52 1.80 -4.20
N VAL A 67 -0.97 2.86 -3.53
CA VAL A 67 -2.04 3.77 -3.98
C VAL A 67 -1.57 4.66 -5.13
N ILE A 68 -0.38 5.27 -5.03
CA ILE A 68 0.28 6.00 -6.13
C ILE A 68 0.42 5.10 -7.37
N GLY A 69 0.74 3.83 -7.15
CA GLY A 69 0.79 2.79 -8.20
C GLY A 69 -0.55 2.44 -8.84
N GLY A 70 -1.66 3.05 -8.42
CA GLY A 70 -2.98 2.91 -9.07
C GLY A 70 -3.87 1.80 -8.49
N THR A 71 -3.58 1.31 -7.29
CA THR A 71 -4.49 0.37 -6.60
C THR A 71 -5.60 1.11 -5.85
N LEU A 72 -6.80 0.52 -5.86
CA LEU A 72 -7.95 1.07 -5.16
C LEU A 72 -7.97 0.60 -3.70
N LEU A 73 -8.09 1.55 -2.78
CA LEU A 73 -8.21 1.29 -1.34
C LEU A 73 -9.45 0.47 -0.97
N THR A 74 -10.51 0.59 -1.76
CA THR A 74 -11.75 -0.18 -1.60
C THR A 74 -11.63 -1.63 -2.08
N GLY A 75 -10.54 -1.99 -2.76
CA GLY A 75 -10.34 -3.31 -3.34
C GLY A 75 -10.95 -3.49 -4.73
N GLY A 76 -10.71 -4.67 -5.32
CA GLY A 76 -11.34 -5.13 -6.57
C GLY A 76 -10.67 -4.66 -7.87
N ARG A 77 -9.73 -3.71 -7.81
CA ARG A 77 -8.98 -3.20 -8.97
C ARG A 77 -7.57 -2.72 -8.57
N GLY A 78 -6.59 -3.03 -9.41
CA GLY A 78 -5.18 -2.69 -9.21
C GLY A 78 -4.26 -3.67 -9.95
N TYR A 79 -3.00 -3.32 -10.17
CA TYR A 79 -2.02 -4.17 -10.83
C TYR A 79 -0.73 -4.23 -10.01
N VAL A 80 -0.15 -5.43 -9.86
CA VAL A 80 1.11 -5.64 -9.12
C VAL A 80 2.25 -4.81 -9.73
N LEU A 81 2.32 -4.75 -11.06
CA LEU A 81 3.30 -3.91 -11.77
C LEU A 81 3.12 -2.41 -11.46
N GLY A 82 1.88 -1.95 -11.32
CA GLY A 82 1.60 -0.57 -10.93
C GLY A 82 2.12 -0.25 -9.53
N SER A 83 1.93 -1.16 -8.57
CA SER A 83 2.49 -1.02 -7.22
C SER A 83 4.02 -0.98 -7.21
N LEU A 84 4.69 -1.77 -8.05
CA LEU A 84 6.15 -1.70 -8.19
C LEU A 84 6.61 -0.32 -8.68
N VAL A 85 5.93 0.23 -9.69
CA VAL A 85 6.20 1.60 -10.17
C VAL A 85 5.92 2.63 -9.06
N GLY A 86 4.84 2.46 -8.30
CA GLY A 86 4.52 3.32 -7.16
C GLY A 86 5.59 3.33 -6.06
N VAL A 87 6.17 2.18 -5.74
CA VAL A 87 7.30 2.06 -4.80
C VAL A 87 8.54 2.78 -5.34
N LEU A 88 8.85 2.64 -6.64
CA LEU A 88 9.96 3.35 -7.26
C LEU A 88 9.77 4.88 -7.24
N ILE A 89 8.55 5.35 -7.52
CA ILE A 89 8.20 6.78 -7.44
C ILE A 89 8.37 7.28 -6.00
N LEU A 90 7.85 6.55 -5.01
CA LEU A 90 8.00 6.93 -3.61
C LEU A 90 9.48 7.01 -3.20
N GLY A 91 10.29 6.04 -3.60
CA GLY A 91 11.74 6.03 -3.35
C GLY A 91 12.48 7.20 -4.00
N ALA A 92 12.08 7.58 -5.22
CA ALA A 92 12.61 8.75 -5.91
C ALA A 92 12.25 10.04 -5.15
N ILE A 93 10.99 10.20 -4.72
CA ILE A 93 10.54 11.35 -3.91
C ILE A 93 11.35 11.44 -2.61
N GLN A 94 11.53 10.33 -1.90
CA GLN A 94 12.32 10.29 -0.66
C GLN A 94 13.77 10.70 -0.90
N THR A 95 14.37 10.26 -2.02
CA THR A 95 15.74 10.61 -2.39
C THR A 95 15.85 12.09 -2.74
N PHE A 96 14.92 12.65 -3.53
CA PHE A 96 14.91 14.08 -3.85
C PHE A 96 14.79 14.95 -2.60
N ILE A 97 13.88 14.62 -1.67
CA ILE A 97 13.70 15.38 -0.42
C ILE A 97 14.94 15.29 0.47
N ALA A 98 15.59 14.12 0.53
CA ALA A 98 16.83 13.94 1.30
C ALA A 98 18.01 14.75 0.71
N PHE A 99 18.07 14.91 -0.61
CA PHE A 99 19.11 15.69 -1.29
C PHE A 99 18.98 17.21 -1.07
N ASP A 100 17.77 17.73 -0.85
CA ASP A 100 17.53 19.17 -0.59
C ASP A 100 18.02 19.64 0.80
N GLY A 101 18.54 18.73 1.64
CA GLY A 101 19.45 18.98 2.78
C GLY A 101 18.92 19.82 3.96
N THR A 102 17.76 20.45 3.83
CA THR A 102 17.19 21.44 4.77
C THR A 102 15.87 20.99 5.39
N LEU A 103 15.30 19.88 4.90
CA LEU A 103 14.00 19.35 5.34
C LEU A 103 14.19 18.14 6.26
N SER A 104 13.72 18.27 7.50
CA SER A 104 13.74 17.19 8.49
C SER A 104 12.87 16.01 8.05
N SER A 105 13.17 14.80 8.56
CA SER A 105 12.39 13.55 8.36
C SER A 105 10.87 13.73 8.58
N TRP A 106 10.48 14.72 9.37
CA TRP A 106 9.10 15.13 9.61
C TRP A 106 8.39 15.70 8.38
N TRP A 107 9.07 16.53 7.58
CA TRP A 107 8.48 17.12 6.37
C TRP A 107 8.18 16.08 5.29
N THR A 108 9.05 15.06 5.15
CA THR A 108 8.80 13.93 4.24
C THR A 108 7.49 13.22 4.58
N ARG A 109 7.24 12.94 5.87
CA ARG A 109 6.01 12.29 6.33
C ARG A 109 4.76 13.14 6.09
N ILE A 110 4.84 14.44 6.33
CA ILE A 110 3.74 15.37 6.06
C ILE A 110 3.40 15.37 4.56
N THR A 111 4.42 15.46 3.69
CA THR A 111 4.22 15.46 2.24
C THR A 111 3.61 14.16 1.74
N ILE A 112 4.09 13.01 2.20
CA ILE A 112 3.50 11.70 1.85
C ILE A 112 2.05 11.62 2.30
N GLY A 113 1.76 12.05 3.54
CA GLY A 113 0.40 12.10 4.07
C GLY A 113 -0.54 13.00 3.26
N VAL A 114 -0.09 14.21 2.89
CA VAL A 114 -0.85 15.14 2.05
C VAL A 114 -1.09 14.55 0.66
N LEU A 115 -0.06 13.95 0.05
CA LEU A 115 -0.17 13.36 -1.28
C LEU A 115 -1.14 12.18 -1.28
N LEU A 116 -1.11 11.34 -0.24
CA LEU A 116 -2.07 10.26 -0.02
C LEU A 116 -3.49 10.83 0.14
N LEU A 117 -3.67 11.87 0.94
CA LEU A 117 -4.96 12.53 1.17
C LEU A 117 -5.54 13.10 -0.15
N VAL A 118 -4.72 13.80 -0.94
CA VAL A 118 -5.10 14.30 -2.28
C VAL A 118 -5.55 13.15 -3.16
N PHE A 119 -4.81 12.04 -3.18
CA PHE A 119 -5.16 10.89 -4.00
C PHE A 119 -6.45 10.21 -3.54
N VAL A 120 -6.66 10.06 -2.23
CA VAL A 120 -7.92 9.54 -1.66
C VAL A 120 -9.10 10.44 -2.04
N LEU A 121 -8.94 11.75 -1.94
CA LEU A 121 -9.98 12.70 -2.35
C LEU A 121 -10.28 12.60 -3.84
N ALA A 122 -9.25 12.53 -4.68
CA ALA A 122 -9.41 12.33 -6.12
C ALA A 122 -10.12 11.02 -6.44
N GLN A 123 -9.70 9.90 -5.83
CA GLN A 123 -10.36 8.60 -5.98
C GLN A 123 -11.81 8.64 -5.52
N ARG A 124 -12.09 9.27 -4.38
CA ARG A 124 -13.45 9.42 -3.84
C ARG A 124 -14.32 10.24 -4.78
N LEU A 125 -13.83 11.36 -5.29
CA LEU A 125 -14.55 12.22 -6.24
C LEU A 125 -14.84 11.51 -7.56
N LEU A 126 -13.85 10.79 -8.11
CA LEU A 126 -14.01 10.01 -9.34
C LEU A 126 -14.98 8.84 -9.17
N THR A 127 -14.97 8.18 -8.01
CA THR A 127 -15.88 7.09 -7.68
C THR A 127 -17.29 7.60 -7.39
N ALA A 128 -17.42 8.73 -6.69
CA ALA A 128 -18.70 9.38 -6.41
C ALA A 128 -19.38 9.88 -7.70
N ARG A 129 -18.61 10.33 -8.69
CA ARG A 129 -19.13 10.71 -10.02
C ARG A 129 -19.61 9.51 -10.87
N LYS A 130 -19.30 8.28 -10.48
CA LYS A 130 -19.72 7.05 -11.18
C LYS A 130 -20.99 6.40 -10.61
N ARG A 131 -21.55 6.95 -9.53
CA ARG A 131 -22.92 6.66 -9.06
C ARG A 131 -23.85 7.75 -9.57
#